data_AF-A0A8S4RBT9-F1
#
_entry.id   AF-A0A8S4RBT9-F1
#
_cell.length_a   1.000
_cell.length_b   1.000
_cell.length_c   1.000
_cell.angle_alpha   90.00
_cell.angle_beta   90.00
_cell.angle_gamma   90.00
#
_symmetry.space_group_name_H-M   'P 1'
#
loop_
_entity.id
_entity.type
_entity.pdbx_description
1 polymer ?
#
loop_
_entity_poly.entity_id
_entity_poly.type
_entity_poly.pdbx_seq_one_letter_code
_entity_poly.pdbx_strand_id
1 'polypeptide(L)'
;MGGAHSSENGWTSGSGARMAAPHCINKKTDTLLLAVEFKDITFGSNENYFRFHRKGKEPIETMTFFNVTKASFVTTIIIPNLSDLQIQDGEVFTYNNDPTRGLVVGPTAFISSAEYLNSGIARPCRVFDMFCIRQHFVKHSHCNETFGPAPTPLYKAQSTFYVPRVNMSVTSLKVEYTGINGRVEEFYINEKTDKLLLAVQFTNFVFGSNENYFRFHRKGREPIVTMDFFNVSYTSLVVTIIIPKLEDLQLQDSEVFLYSNDFTPVFVVGPRAFSSPDPQEQQTLLQTFVAFIAQTADDIKEGFATDAHFLIASFIKYNICDFGLQIL
;
A
#
# COMPACT_ATOMS: atom_id res chain seq x y z
N MET A 1 -7.66 -52.56 -5.22
CA MET A 1 -7.58 -52.47 -3.75
C MET A 1 -6.11 -52.25 -3.45
N GLY A 2 -5.60 -51.06 -3.16
CA GLY A 2 -6.06 -50.03 -2.23
C GLY A 2 -4.86 -49.79 -1.29
N GLY A 3 -4.37 -48.56 -1.17
CA GLY A 3 -3.26 -48.25 -0.27
C GLY A 3 -2.40 -47.09 -0.75
N ALA A 4 -2.93 -45.87 -0.61
CA ALA A 4 -2.17 -44.63 -0.75
C ALA A 4 -1.31 -44.40 0.49
N HIS A 5 -0.05 -43.99 0.28
CA HIS A 5 0.81 -43.41 1.32
C HIS A 5 0.50 -41.92 1.44
N SER A 6 0.03 -41.48 2.61
CA SER A 6 -0.07 -40.07 2.99
C SER A 6 1.12 -39.68 3.87
N SER A 7 1.86 -38.66 3.46
CA SER A 7 2.85 -37.96 4.29
C SER A 7 2.16 -36.88 5.11
N GLU A 8 2.45 -36.87 6.40
CA GLU A 8 2.04 -35.87 7.39
C GLU A 8 2.58 -34.47 7.05
N ASN A 9 1.74 -33.45 7.19
CA ASN A 9 2.16 -32.09 7.55
C ASN A 9 1.17 -31.58 8.60
N GLY A 10 1.65 -31.51 9.84
CA GLY A 10 0.85 -31.14 11.01
C GLY A 10 0.48 -29.67 11.03
N TRP A 11 -0.81 -29.41 11.23
CA TRP A 11 -1.34 -28.17 11.82
C TRP A 11 -1.97 -28.56 13.15
N THR A 12 -1.44 -28.05 14.26
CA THR A 12 -2.08 -28.17 15.58
C THR A 12 -3.17 -27.10 15.68
N SER A 13 -4.43 -27.48 15.52
CA SER A 13 -5.58 -26.62 15.84
C SER A 13 -5.92 -26.76 17.32
N GLY A 14 -5.88 -25.65 18.04
CA GLY A 14 -6.21 -25.57 19.46
C GLY A 14 -6.77 -24.20 19.82
N SER A 15 -7.86 -23.79 19.18
CA SER A 15 -8.59 -22.56 19.53
C SER A 15 -10.08 -22.89 19.66
N GLY A 16 -10.64 -22.66 20.85
CA GLY A 16 -12.06 -22.85 21.12
C GLY A 16 -12.71 -21.51 21.47
N ALA A 17 -13.67 -21.07 20.66
CA ALA A 17 -14.61 -20.02 21.06
C ALA A 17 -15.67 -20.64 21.98
N ARG A 18 -15.99 -20.00 23.10
CA ARG A 18 -17.09 -20.41 23.98
C ARG A 18 -17.92 -19.20 24.37
N MET A 19 -19.23 -19.39 24.56
CA MET A 19 -20.06 -18.33 25.15
C MET A 19 -19.60 -18.09 26.59
N ALA A 20 -19.27 -16.84 26.90
CA ALA A 20 -18.72 -16.44 28.20
C ALA A 20 -19.82 -16.39 29.28
N ALA A 21 -21.06 -16.12 28.87
CA ALA A 21 -22.22 -15.98 29.73
C ALA A 21 -23.52 -16.37 28.99
N PRO A 22 -24.60 -16.74 29.70
CA PRO A 22 -25.92 -16.89 29.09
C PRO A 22 -26.38 -15.56 28.46
N HIS A 23 -27.05 -15.63 27.32
CA HIS A 23 -27.53 -14.45 26.60
C HIS A 23 -28.61 -13.72 27.41
N CYS A 24 -28.51 -12.40 27.47
CA CYS A 24 -29.50 -11.55 28.13
C CYS A 24 -30.34 -10.82 27.07
N ILE A 25 -31.66 -10.97 27.13
CA ILE A 25 -32.61 -10.23 26.28
C ILE A 25 -33.29 -9.16 27.14
N ASN A 26 -33.09 -7.89 26.78
CA ASN A 26 -33.85 -6.79 27.36
C ASN A 26 -35.17 -6.61 26.61
N LYS A 27 -36.27 -7.12 27.19
CA LYS A 27 -37.61 -7.07 26.56
C LYS A 27 -38.19 -5.67 26.40
N LYS A 28 -37.70 -4.67 27.15
CA LYS A 28 -38.22 -3.30 27.06
C LYS A 28 -37.62 -2.53 25.88
N THR A 29 -36.40 -2.87 25.49
CA THR A 29 -35.65 -2.22 24.39
C THR A 29 -35.44 -3.14 23.19
N ASP A 30 -35.99 -4.36 23.25
CA ASP A 30 -35.84 -5.41 22.25
C ASP A 30 -34.37 -5.64 21.84
N THR A 31 -33.49 -5.77 22.83
CA THR A 31 -32.02 -5.84 22.64
C THR A 31 -31.47 -7.16 23.15
N LEU A 32 -30.61 -7.83 22.36
CA LEU A 32 -29.88 -9.03 22.74
C LEU A 32 -28.42 -8.69 23.02
N LEU A 33 -27.91 -9.16 24.15
CA LEU A 33 -26.51 -9.03 24.54
C LEU A 33 -25.84 -10.41 24.50
N LEU A 34 -24.81 -10.54 23.65
CA LEU A 34 -24.03 -11.77 23.49
C LEU A 34 -22.59 -11.50 23.92
N ALA A 35 -22.10 -12.25 24.91
CA ALA A 35 -20.71 -12.21 25.34
C ALA A 35 -19.99 -13.47 24.85
N VAL A 36 -19.02 -13.31 23.95
CA VAL A 36 -18.21 -14.41 23.41
C VAL A 36 -16.79 -14.27 23.94
N GLU A 37 -16.31 -15.31 24.62
CA GLU A 37 -14.95 -15.37 25.12
C GLU A 37 -14.10 -16.16 24.14
N PHE A 38 -13.02 -15.51 23.73
CA PHE A 38 -11.98 -16.11 22.92
C PHE A 38 -10.76 -16.32 23.81
N LYS A 39 -10.32 -17.57 23.99
CA LYS A 39 -9.14 -17.92 24.79
C LYS A 39 -8.00 -18.40 23.91
N ASP A 40 -6.79 -18.05 24.33
CA ASP A 40 -5.52 -18.54 23.77
C ASP A 40 -5.38 -18.34 22.27
N ILE A 41 -5.96 -17.24 21.77
CA ILE A 41 -5.89 -16.91 20.36
C ILE A 41 -4.54 -16.27 20.05
N THR A 42 -3.90 -16.79 19.00
CA THR A 42 -2.71 -16.20 18.39
C THR A 42 -3.04 -15.89 16.95
N PHE A 43 -3.21 -14.60 16.62
CA PHE A 43 -3.33 -14.14 15.24
C PHE A 43 -2.20 -13.15 14.97
N GLY A 44 -1.37 -13.49 14.00
CA GLY A 44 -0.47 -12.56 13.33
C GLY A 44 -0.96 -12.40 11.90
N SER A 45 -1.88 -11.46 11.69
CA SER A 45 -2.21 -10.98 10.34
C SER A 45 -2.08 -9.47 10.35
N ASN A 46 -1.35 -8.94 9.37
CA ASN A 46 -1.25 -7.51 9.16
C ASN A 46 -2.57 -6.92 8.66
N GLU A 47 -3.53 -7.74 8.22
CA GLU A 47 -4.86 -7.28 7.77
C GLU A 47 -5.91 -8.32 8.18
N ASN A 48 -6.88 -7.93 9.00
CA ASN A 48 -8.03 -8.78 9.31
C ASN A 48 -9.27 -8.20 8.63
N TYR A 49 -9.84 -8.95 7.70
CA TYR A 49 -11.04 -8.58 6.95
C TYR A 49 -12.28 -9.16 7.61
N PHE A 50 -13.24 -8.29 7.92
CA PHE A 50 -14.56 -8.70 8.38
C PHE A 50 -15.58 -8.32 7.32
N ARG A 51 -16.29 -9.31 6.79
CA ARG A 51 -17.36 -9.12 5.81
C ARG A 51 -18.71 -9.47 6.43
N PHE A 52 -19.61 -8.49 6.42
CA PHE A 52 -20.96 -8.60 6.94
C PHE A 52 -21.96 -8.58 5.77
N HIS A 53 -22.67 -9.68 5.56
CA HIS A 53 -23.74 -9.83 4.58
C HIS A 53 -25.14 -9.49 5.13
N ARG A 54 -25.84 -8.55 4.49
CA ARG A 54 -27.27 -8.29 4.70
C ARG A 54 -28.10 -8.82 3.53
N LYS A 55 -29.25 -9.44 3.80
CA LYS A 55 -30.12 -9.97 2.74
C LYS A 55 -30.71 -8.82 1.92
N GLY A 56 -30.48 -8.84 0.61
CA GLY A 56 -30.98 -7.82 -0.33
C GLY A 56 -30.21 -6.49 -0.30
N LYS A 57 -29.06 -6.42 0.38
CA LYS A 57 -28.15 -5.25 0.39
C LYS A 57 -26.72 -5.69 0.12
N GLU A 58 -25.89 -4.76 -0.34
CA GLU A 58 -24.46 -5.05 -0.50
C GLU A 58 -23.79 -5.29 0.86
N PRO A 59 -22.82 -6.22 0.93
CA PRO A 59 -22.11 -6.51 2.16
C PRO A 59 -21.28 -5.31 2.63
N ILE A 60 -21.15 -5.17 3.95
CA ILE A 60 -20.29 -4.17 4.60
C ILE A 60 -18.96 -4.82 4.91
N GLU A 61 -17.87 -4.18 4.50
CA GLU A 61 -16.51 -4.67 4.72
C GLU A 61 -15.77 -3.70 5.64
N THR A 62 -15.04 -4.24 6.61
CA THR A 62 -14.14 -3.45 7.45
C THR A 62 -12.81 -4.17 7.61
N MET A 63 -11.73 -3.38 7.63
CA MET A 63 -10.37 -3.85 7.82
C MET A 63 -9.85 -3.32 9.16
N THR A 64 -9.21 -4.19 9.94
CA THR A 64 -8.60 -3.79 11.21
C THR A 64 -7.26 -4.49 11.45
N PHE A 65 -6.43 -3.81 12.24
CA PHE A 65 -5.05 -4.17 12.52
C PHE A 65 -4.92 -4.55 13.99
N PHE A 66 -4.66 -5.83 14.28
CA PHE A 66 -4.28 -6.25 15.63
C PHE A 66 -3.17 -7.28 15.53
N ASN A 67 -2.10 -7.09 16.31
CA ASN A 67 -1.06 -8.09 16.48
C ASN A 67 -1.16 -8.62 17.92
N VAL A 68 -1.68 -9.84 18.07
CA VAL A 68 -2.07 -10.37 19.39
C VAL A 68 -1.39 -11.70 19.62
N THR A 69 -0.44 -11.72 20.56
CA THR A 69 0.20 -12.94 21.05
C THR A 69 -0.41 -13.35 22.39
N LYS A 70 -1.17 -14.46 22.38
CA LYS A 70 -1.80 -15.05 23.57
C LYS A 70 -2.61 -14.05 24.40
N ALA A 71 -3.65 -13.47 23.80
CA ALA A 71 -4.65 -12.75 24.58
C ALA A 71 -5.93 -13.58 24.70
N SER A 72 -6.58 -13.42 25.86
CA SER A 72 -7.99 -13.77 26.01
C SER A 72 -8.78 -12.48 26.02
N PHE A 73 -9.80 -12.36 25.17
CA PHE A 73 -10.66 -11.18 25.16
C PHE A 73 -12.12 -11.62 25.13
N VAL A 74 -12.96 -10.80 25.76
CA VAL A 74 -14.41 -10.96 25.72
C VAL A 74 -14.94 -9.88 24.80
N THR A 75 -15.60 -10.31 23.74
CA THR A 75 -16.35 -9.43 22.85
C THR A 75 -17.80 -9.45 23.29
N THR A 76 -18.34 -8.26 23.58
CA THR A 76 -19.76 -8.06 23.80
C THR A 76 -20.36 -7.51 22.52
N ILE A 77 -21.33 -8.23 21.96
CA ILE A 77 -22.09 -7.85 20.78
C ILE A 77 -23.45 -7.35 21.27
N ILE A 78 -23.78 -6.10 20.95
CA ILE A 78 -25.08 -5.51 21.26
C ILE A 78 -25.91 -5.47 19.97
N ILE A 79 -27.04 -6.16 19.99
CA ILE A 79 -27.94 -6.28 18.84
C ILE A 79 -29.28 -5.61 19.18
N PRO A 80 -29.58 -4.41 18.64
CA PRO A 80 -30.88 -3.77 18.82
C PRO A 80 -31.93 -4.30 17.81
N ASN A 81 -33.21 -4.29 18.21
CA ASN A 81 -34.39 -4.63 17.40
C ASN A 81 -34.43 -6.08 16.89
N LEU A 82 -34.87 -7.01 17.75
CA LEU A 82 -34.90 -8.45 17.50
C LEU A 82 -36.02 -8.91 16.56
N SER A 83 -37.04 -8.07 16.36
CA SER A 83 -38.20 -8.41 15.52
C SER A 83 -37.90 -8.60 14.02
N ASP A 84 -36.76 -8.12 13.53
CA ASP A 84 -36.29 -8.30 12.14
C ASP A 84 -34.99 -9.14 12.03
N LEU A 85 -34.65 -9.92 13.07
CA LEU A 85 -33.34 -10.56 13.16
C LEU A 85 -33.19 -11.81 12.26
N GLN A 86 -32.33 -11.70 11.24
CA GLN A 86 -31.29 -12.71 11.01
C GLN A 86 -29.94 -12.03 11.26
N ILE A 87 -29.21 -12.53 12.27
CA ILE A 87 -28.01 -11.92 12.87
C ILE A 87 -27.13 -11.31 11.79
N GLN A 88 -27.01 -9.98 11.74
CA GLN A 88 -25.91 -9.21 11.10
C GLN A 88 -25.85 -7.72 11.49
N ASP A 89 -26.53 -7.30 12.56
CA ASP A 89 -26.42 -5.94 13.10
C ASP A 89 -25.92 -6.03 14.54
N GLY A 90 -24.64 -5.75 14.77
CA GLY A 90 -24.06 -5.79 16.10
C GLY A 90 -22.97 -4.73 16.25
N GLU A 91 -23.07 -3.94 17.31
CA GLU A 91 -21.95 -3.14 17.78
C GLU A 91 -21.05 -4.02 18.65
N VAL A 92 -19.75 -4.01 18.36
CA VAL A 92 -18.75 -4.85 19.03
C VAL A 92 -17.96 -4.00 19.99
N PHE A 93 -18.07 -4.30 21.28
CA PHE A 93 -17.23 -3.73 22.33
C PHE A 93 -16.32 -4.84 22.85
N THR A 94 -15.00 -4.60 22.81
CA THR A 94 -14.01 -5.55 23.32
C THR A 94 -13.35 -4.98 24.56
N TYR A 95 -13.36 -5.74 25.65
CA TYR A 95 -12.65 -5.40 26.88
C TYR A 95 -11.67 -6.53 27.24
N ASN A 96 -10.49 -6.16 27.75
CA ASN A 96 -9.50 -7.12 28.24
C ASN A 96 -9.73 -7.37 29.74
N ASN A 97 -9.83 -8.64 30.14
CA ASN A 97 -10.07 -9.05 31.52
C ASN A 97 -8.78 -9.27 32.34
N ASP A 98 -7.59 -9.11 31.74
CA ASP A 98 -6.30 -9.23 32.44
C ASP A 98 -5.73 -7.84 32.81
N PRO A 99 -5.78 -7.42 34.10
CA PRO A 99 -5.27 -6.13 34.54
C PRO A 99 -3.73 -6.02 34.50
N THR A 100 -3.01 -7.10 34.23
CA THR A 100 -1.53 -7.12 34.25
C THR A 100 -0.88 -7.00 32.87
N ARG A 101 -1.68 -7.05 31.79
CA ARG A 101 -1.21 -6.93 30.41
C ARG A 101 -1.93 -5.78 29.72
N GLY A 102 -1.35 -4.58 29.87
CA GLY A 102 -1.85 -3.38 29.21
C GLY A 102 -1.87 -3.54 27.70
N LEU A 103 -3.07 -3.63 27.13
CA LEU A 103 -3.30 -3.41 25.71
C LEU A 103 -3.20 -1.89 25.48
N VAL A 104 -2.12 -1.44 24.83
CA VAL A 104 -2.06 -0.07 24.33
C VAL A 104 -2.94 -0.01 23.08
N VAL A 105 -4.23 0.26 23.27
CA VAL A 105 -5.09 0.70 22.17
C VAL A 105 -4.76 2.16 21.93
N GLY A 106 -4.04 2.45 20.86
CA GLY A 106 -3.84 3.82 20.40
C GLY A 106 -5.21 4.50 20.17
N PRO A 107 -5.33 5.81 20.42
CA PRO A 107 -6.61 6.51 20.40
C PRO A 107 -7.07 6.77 18.95
N THR A 108 -7.51 5.75 18.21
CA THR A 108 -8.31 5.88 16.97
C THR A 108 -8.83 4.51 16.53
N ALA A 109 -9.84 3.98 17.23
CA ALA A 109 -10.75 3.01 16.64
C ALA A 109 -11.99 3.78 16.18
N PHE A 110 -11.95 4.32 14.96
CA PHE A 110 -13.13 4.94 14.34
C PHE A 110 -14.02 3.85 13.78
N ILE A 111 -15.17 3.63 14.40
CA ILE A 111 -16.30 2.95 13.77
C ILE A 111 -16.95 3.99 12.84
N SER A 112 -16.56 3.98 11.56
CA SER A 112 -17.23 4.74 10.50
C SER A 112 -18.45 3.94 10.03
N SER A 113 -19.52 3.93 10.83
CA SER A 113 -20.84 3.55 10.34
C SER A 113 -21.67 4.82 10.09
N ALA A 114 -21.98 5.05 8.81
CA ALA A 114 -23.07 5.92 8.35
C ALA A 114 -22.89 7.46 8.28
N GLU A 115 -21.71 7.96 7.90
CA GLU A 115 -21.59 9.33 7.31
C GLU A 115 -21.28 9.34 5.80
N TYR A 116 -21.51 8.21 5.11
CA TYR A 116 -21.22 8.07 3.68
C TYR A 116 -22.26 8.67 2.72
N LEU A 117 -23.36 9.24 3.22
CA LEU A 117 -24.47 9.70 2.36
C LEU A 117 -24.31 11.12 1.82
N ASN A 118 -23.21 11.83 2.12
CA ASN A 118 -22.97 13.16 1.56
C ASN A 118 -21.49 13.46 1.28
N SER A 119 -20.68 12.44 1.00
CA SER A 119 -19.24 12.62 0.77
C SER A 119 -18.91 13.18 -0.62
N GLY A 120 -19.85 13.13 -1.57
CA GLY A 120 -19.58 13.48 -2.98
C GLY A 120 -18.59 12.53 -3.64
N ILE A 121 -18.42 11.33 -3.07
CA ILE A 121 -17.54 10.29 -3.61
C ILE A 121 -18.39 9.32 -4.43
N ALA A 122 -18.14 9.27 -5.74
CA ALA A 122 -18.72 8.30 -6.64
C ALA A 122 -17.70 7.21 -6.99
N ARG A 123 -18.13 5.96 -7.04
CA ARG A 123 -17.29 4.79 -7.38
C ARG A 123 -17.85 4.11 -8.62
N PRO A 124 -17.59 4.64 -9.82
CA PRO A 124 -18.25 4.19 -11.04
C PRO A 124 -17.83 2.77 -11.46
N CYS A 125 -16.68 2.29 -10.96
CA CYS A 125 -16.17 0.95 -11.23
C CYS A 125 -15.75 0.26 -9.93
N ARG A 126 -15.79 -1.08 -9.92
CA ARG A 126 -15.13 -1.88 -8.88
C ARG A 126 -13.62 -1.83 -9.10
N VAL A 127 -12.83 -1.82 -8.02
CA VAL A 127 -11.36 -1.68 -8.09
C VAL A 127 -10.67 -2.77 -8.93
N PHE A 128 -11.24 -3.98 -9.01
CA PHE A 128 -10.70 -5.07 -9.84
C PHE A 128 -11.27 -5.14 -11.26
N ASP A 129 -12.24 -4.29 -11.60
CA ASP A 129 -12.86 -4.27 -12.93
C ASP A 129 -12.08 -3.34 -13.87
N MET A 130 -10.94 -3.84 -14.34
CA MET A 130 -10.07 -3.11 -15.26
C MET A 130 -10.77 -2.73 -16.57
N PHE A 131 -11.76 -3.51 -17.02
CA PHE A 131 -12.53 -3.18 -18.23
C PHE A 131 -13.41 -1.94 -18.01
N CYS A 132 -14.14 -1.89 -16.89
CA CYS A 132 -14.89 -0.70 -16.52
C CYS A 132 -13.97 0.53 -16.38
N ILE A 133 -12.83 0.40 -15.69
CA ILE A 133 -11.89 1.50 -15.49
C ILE A 133 -11.38 2.04 -16.84
N ARG A 134 -10.99 1.15 -17.76
CA ARG A 134 -10.58 1.52 -19.14
C ARG A 134 -11.65 2.30 -19.88
N GLN A 135 -12.88 1.78 -19.91
CA GLN A 135 -14.00 2.45 -20.55
C GLN A 135 -14.28 3.83 -19.94
N HIS A 136 -14.11 3.95 -18.62
CA HIS A 136 -14.25 5.22 -17.94
C HIS A 136 -13.20 6.23 -18.42
N PHE A 137 -11.92 5.85 -18.49
CA PHE A 137 -10.87 6.73 -19.02
C PHE A 137 -11.14 7.11 -20.49
N VAL A 138 -11.38 6.14 -21.37
CA VAL A 138 -11.65 6.39 -22.81
C VAL A 138 -12.80 7.38 -23.01
N LYS A 139 -13.88 7.25 -22.23
CA LYS A 139 -15.05 8.12 -22.32
C LYS A 139 -14.76 9.57 -21.91
N HIS A 140 -13.80 9.79 -21.01
CA HIS A 140 -13.60 11.07 -20.30
C HIS A 140 -12.27 11.76 -20.62
N SER A 141 -11.39 11.14 -21.42
CA SER A 141 -10.04 11.64 -21.60
C SER A 141 -9.45 11.50 -23.00
N HIS A 142 -10.29 11.17 -23.98
CA HIS A 142 -9.94 11.09 -25.40
C HIS A 142 -8.69 10.24 -25.71
N CYS A 143 -8.38 9.27 -24.86
CA CYS A 143 -7.24 8.39 -24.99
C CYS A 143 -7.65 7.08 -25.69
N ASN A 144 -6.67 6.32 -26.18
CA ASN A 144 -6.91 5.03 -26.80
C ASN A 144 -6.86 3.91 -25.76
N GLU A 145 -7.86 3.03 -25.76
CA GLU A 145 -7.88 1.90 -24.84
C GLU A 145 -6.65 1.01 -24.99
N THR A 146 -6.08 0.58 -23.87
CA THR A 146 -4.96 -0.37 -23.83
C THR A 146 -5.25 -1.53 -22.88
N PHE A 147 -4.78 -2.72 -23.25
CA PHE A 147 -5.17 -3.97 -22.57
C PHE A 147 -4.07 -4.62 -21.75
N GLY A 148 -2.86 -4.04 -21.75
CA GLY A 148 -1.70 -4.57 -21.03
C GLY A 148 -1.22 -5.94 -21.53
N PRO A 149 -0.18 -6.50 -20.87
CA PRO A 149 0.61 -5.89 -19.81
C PRO A 149 1.69 -4.93 -20.33
N ALA A 150 2.24 -4.10 -19.44
CA ALA A 150 3.44 -3.33 -19.73
C ALA A 150 4.66 -4.25 -19.95
N PRO A 151 5.59 -3.93 -20.87
CA PRO A 151 6.83 -4.67 -21.05
C PRO A 151 7.61 -4.81 -19.73
N THR A 152 8.26 -5.95 -19.53
CA THR A 152 9.11 -6.20 -18.35
C THR A 152 10.44 -6.82 -18.81
N PRO A 153 11.59 -6.14 -18.61
CA PRO A 153 11.73 -4.80 -18.00
C PRO A 153 11.18 -3.68 -18.91
N LEU A 154 10.75 -2.59 -18.29
CA LEU A 154 10.52 -1.31 -18.95
C LEU A 154 11.76 -0.43 -18.78
N TYR A 155 12.15 0.27 -19.84
CA TYR A 155 13.38 1.07 -19.86
C TYR A 155 13.08 2.56 -19.81
N LYS A 156 13.85 3.30 -19.01
CA LYS A 156 13.93 4.77 -19.03
C LYS A 156 15.35 5.17 -19.40
N ALA A 157 15.51 6.14 -20.32
CA ALA A 157 16.84 6.51 -20.81
C ALA A 157 17.74 7.04 -19.68
N GLN A 158 17.17 7.84 -18.79
CA GLN A 158 17.87 8.44 -17.67
C GLN A 158 16.91 8.70 -16.50
N SER A 159 17.35 8.45 -15.27
CA SER A 159 16.69 8.95 -14.05
C SER A 159 17.71 9.64 -13.17
N THR A 160 17.29 10.62 -12.36
CA THR A 160 18.18 11.29 -11.41
C THR A 160 17.49 11.42 -10.06
N PHE A 161 18.11 10.80 -9.06
CA PHE A 161 17.71 10.86 -7.67
C PHE A 161 18.52 11.93 -6.95
N TYR A 162 17.83 12.86 -6.31
CA TYR A 162 18.46 13.84 -5.44
C TYR A 162 18.32 13.37 -4.00
N VAL A 163 19.42 13.43 -3.25
CA VAL A 163 19.46 13.14 -1.81
C VAL A 163 20.08 14.35 -1.10
N PRO A 164 19.33 15.46 -0.96
CA PRO A 164 19.87 16.73 -0.47
C PRO A 164 20.46 16.62 0.94
N ARG A 165 19.87 15.78 1.79
CA ARG A 165 20.30 15.57 3.19
C ARG A 165 21.78 15.24 3.32
N VAL A 166 22.32 14.44 2.40
CA VAL A 166 23.74 14.05 2.37
C VAL A 166 24.51 14.72 1.23
N ASN A 167 23.92 15.76 0.60
CA ASN A 167 24.47 16.47 -0.54
C ASN A 167 24.89 15.53 -1.68
N MET A 168 24.06 14.55 -2.00
CA MET A 168 24.35 13.55 -3.04
C MET A 168 23.28 13.58 -4.12
N SER A 169 23.65 13.24 -5.35
CA SER A 169 22.71 12.88 -6.40
C SER A 169 23.20 11.68 -7.18
N VAL A 170 22.29 10.83 -7.63
CA VAL A 170 22.59 9.64 -8.43
C VAL A 170 21.90 9.77 -9.78
N THR A 171 22.67 9.86 -10.86
CA THR A 171 22.12 9.82 -12.22
C THR A 171 22.31 8.42 -12.79
N SER A 172 21.21 7.73 -13.03
CA SER A 172 21.17 6.38 -13.59
C SER A 172 20.87 6.45 -15.09
N LEU A 173 21.63 5.73 -15.92
CA LEU A 173 21.38 5.59 -17.35
C LEU A 173 20.76 4.23 -17.68
N LYS A 174 19.93 4.15 -18.73
CA LYS A 174 19.28 2.89 -19.17
C LYS A 174 18.61 2.17 -17.99
N VAL A 175 17.82 2.90 -17.23
CA VAL A 175 17.20 2.41 -16.00
C VAL A 175 16.20 1.33 -16.35
N GLU A 176 16.30 0.18 -15.69
CA GLU A 176 15.41 -0.96 -15.84
C GLU A 176 14.38 -0.95 -14.73
N TYR A 177 13.11 -1.09 -15.09
CA TYR A 177 11.99 -1.20 -14.16
C TYR A 177 11.30 -2.54 -14.35
N THR A 178 11.11 -3.30 -13.27
CA THR A 178 10.32 -4.54 -13.24
C THR A 178 9.26 -4.48 -12.16
N GLY A 179 8.25 -5.35 -12.22
CA GLY A 179 7.12 -5.31 -11.27
C GLY A 179 6.16 -4.14 -11.50
N ILE A 180 6.16 -3.53 -12.70
CA ILE A 180 5.32 -2.37 -13.04
C ILE A 180 3.88 -2.73 -13.46
N ASN A 181 3.54 -4.01 -13.50
CA ASN A 181 2.18 -4.48 -13.75
C ASN A 181 1.43 -4.60 -12.41
N GLY A 182 1.04 -3.44 -11.86
CA GLY A 182 0.40 -3.34 -10.55
C GLY A 182 -1.08 -3.76 -10.52
N ARG A 183 -1.66 -3.72 -9.32
CA ARG A 183 -3.08 -3.95 -9.04
C ARG A 183 -3.73 -2.66 -8.57
N VAL A 184 -4.91 -2.34 -9.09
CA VAL A 184 -5.69 -1.19 -8.61
C VAL A 184 -6.25 -1.51 -7.22
N GLU A 185 -5.90 -0.66 -6.24
CA GLU A 185 -6.37 -0.75 -4.85
C GLU A 185 -7.55 0.20 -4.59
N GLU A 186 -7.57 1.34 -5.28
CA GLU A 186 -8.60 2.35 -5.09
C GLU A 186 -8.90 3.07 -6.41
N PHE A 187 -10.18 3.33 -6.66
CA PHE A 187 -10.66 4.06 -7.82
C PHE A 187 -11.99 4.75 -7.48
N TYR A 188 -11.97 6.08 -7.45
CA TYR A 188 -13.17 6.88 -7.20
C TYR A 188 -13.08 8.27 -7.81
N ILE A 189 -14.22 8.93 -7.84
CA ILE A 189 -14.40 10.32 -8.26
C ILE A 189 -14.88 11.12 -7.06
N ASN A 190 -14.22 12.23 -6.77
CA ASN A 190 -14.75 13.24 -5.88
C ASN A 190 -15.47 14.31 -6.71
N GLU A 191 -16.80 14.19 -6.78
CA GLU A 191 -17.69 15.08 -7.53
C GLU A 191 -17.67 16.51 -7.00
N LYS A 192 -17.36 16.71 -5.71
CA LYS A 192 -17.27 18.06 -5.12
C LYS A 192 -16.04 18.82 -5.60
N THR A 193 -14.93 18.11 -5.78
CA THR A 193 -13.66 18.72 -6.20
C THR A 193 -13.36 18.53 -7.68
N ASP A 194 -14.21 17.78 -8.40
CA ASP A 194 -13.99 17.40 -9.80
C ASP A 194 -12.61 16.73 -10.01
N LYS A 195 -12.32 15.74 -9.15
CA LYS A 195 -11.04 15.00 -9.16
C LYS A 195 -11.29 13.49 -9.21
N LEU A 196 -10.56 12.81 -10.07
CA LEU A 196 -10.46 11.35 -10.10
C LEU A 196 -9.27 10.90 -9.27
N LEU A 197 -9.45 9.91 -8.41
CA LEU A 197 -8.37 9.24 -7.69
C LEU A 197 -8.20 7.81 -8.20
N LEU A 198 -6.95 7.43 -8.44
CA LEU A 198 -6.53 6.06 -8.74
C LEU A 198 -5.33 5.69 -7.86
N ALA A 199 -5.42 4.61 -7.10
CA ALA A 199 -4.30 4.05 -6.34
C ALA A 199 -3.93 2.66 -6.90
N VAL A 200 -2.64 2.45 -7.15
CA VAL A 200 -2.11 1.23 -7.76
C VAL A 200 -0.99 0.67 -6.89
N GLN A 201 -1.13 -0.58 -6.48
CA GLN A 201 -0.11 -1.34 -5.77
C GLN A 201 0.78 -2.10 -6.76
N PHE A 202 2.08 -1.82 -6.72
CA PHE A 202 3.12 -2.58 -7.39
C PHE A 202 3.74 -3.56 -6.39
N THR A 203 3.99 -4.79 -6.82
CA THR A 203 4.61 -5.85 -5.99
C THR A 203 5.89 -6.35 -6.64
N ASN A 204 6.87 -6.73 -5.81
CA ASN A 204 8.20 -7.14 -6.27
C ASN A 204 8.81 -6.12 -7.25
N PHE A 205 8.65 -4.83 -6.93
CA PHE A 205 9.11 -3.75 -7.78
C PHE A 205 10.62 -3.64 -7.67
N VAL A 206 11.32 -3.70 -8.80
CA VAL A 206 12.78 -3.50 -8.84
C VAL A 206 13.06 -2.39 -9.84
N PHE A 207 13.90 -1.46 -9.44
CA PHE A 207 14.51 -0.51 -10.37
C PHE A 207 16.02 -0.46 -10.17
N GLY A 208 16.74 -0.19 -11.25
CA GLY A 208 18.16 0.01 -11.16
C GLY A 208 18.86 0.16 -12.49
N SER A 209 20.18 0.26 -12.43
CA SER A 209 21.04 0.44 -13.58
C SER A 209 22.43 -0.10 -13.29
N ASN A 210 23.12 -0.53 -14.35
CA ASN A 210 24.55 -0.85 -14.31
C ASN A 210 25.45 0.38 -14.49
N GLU A 211 24.88 1.53 -14.88
CA GLU A 211 25.57 2.78 -15.20
C GLU A 211 24.98 3.92 -14.36
N ASN A 212 25.47 4.10 -13.12
CA ASN A 212 25.04 5.18 -12.23
C ASN A 212 26.20 6.10 -11.89
N TYR A 213 25.99 7.39 -12.07
CA TYR A 213 26.91 8.45 -11.68
C TYR A 213 26.52 9.00 -10.32
N PHE A 214 27.30 8.65 -9.29
CA PHE A 214 27.13 9.19 -7.95
C PHE A 214 27.92 10.50 -7.86
N ARG A 215 27.22 11.60 -7.64
CA ARG A 215 27.80 12.94 -7.47
C ARG A 215 27.68 13.38 -6.03
N PHE A 216 28.81 13.67 -5.41
CA PHE A 216 28.93 14.12 -4.02
C PHE A 216 29.23 15.61 -4.01
N HIS A 217 28.21 16.42 -3.74
CA HIS A 217 28.27 17.87 -3.83
C HIS A 217 29.04 18.45 -2.64
N ARG A 218 30.00 19.35 -2.93
CA ARG A 218 30.87 19.99 -1.94
C ARG A 218 30.68 21.50 -1.99
N LYS A 219 30.55 22.15 -0.84
CA LYS A 219 30.37 23.60 -0.78
C LYS A 219 31.61 24.31 -1.34
N GLY A 220 31.43 25.08 -2.41
CA GLY A 220 32.50 25.87 -3.04
C GLY A 220 33.59 25.05 -3.73
N ARG A 221 33.33 23.79 -4.07
CA ARG A 221 34.25 22.90 -4.79
C ARG A 221 33.48 22.07 -5.82
N GLU A 222 34.17 21.58 -6.84
CA GLU A 222 33.58 20.63 -7.79
C GLU A 222 33.12 19.36 -7.05
N PRO A 223 32.04 18.70 -7.50
CA PRO A 223 31.58 17.45 -6.88
C PRO A 223 32.59 16.32 -7.12
N ILE A 224 32.66 15.38 -6.19
CA ILE A 224 33.33 14.10 -6.44
C ILE A 224 32.36 13.27 -7.28
N VAL A 225 32.83 12.65 -8.36
CA VAL A 225 31.98 11.82 -9.24
C VAL A 225 32.56 10.42 -9.32
N THR A 226 31.77 9.43 -8.95
CA THR A 226 32.10 8.01 -9.11
C THR A 226 31.05 7.34 -9.98
N MET A 227 31.36 6.15 -10.48
CA MET A 227 30.45 5.38 -11.32
C MET A 227 30.40 3.92 -10.88
N ASP A 228 29.20 3.40 -10.67
CA ASP A 228 28.99 1.96 -10.47
C ASP A 228 27.54 1.54 -10.72
N PHE A 229 27.20 0.27 -10.46
CA PHE A 229 25.83 -0.20 -10.48
C PHE A 229 25.05 0.17 -9.19
N PHE A 230 23.74 0.26 -9.32
CA PHE A 230 22.80 0.56 -8.25
C PHE A 230 21.46 -0.12 -8.57
N ASN A 231 20.97 -0.91 -7.64
CA ASN A 231 19.66 -1.54 -7.73
C ASN A 231 18.92 -1.37 -6.40
N VAL A 232 17.61 -1.22 -6.46
CA VAL A 232 16.75 -1.25 -5.29
C VAL A 232 15.53 -2.11 -5.60
N SER A 233 15.16 -2.96 -4.65
CA SER A 233 13.96 -3.78 -4.71
C SER A 233 13.04 -3.48 -3.53
N TYR A 234 11.76 -3.39 -3.84
CA TYR A 234 10.67 -3.20 -2.91
C TYR A 234 9.72 -4.39 -2.95
N THR A 235 9.29 -4.81 -1.77
CA THR A 235 8.24 -5.81 -1.67
C THR A 235 6.91 -5.27 -2.20
N SER A 236 6.55 -4.05 -1.80
CA SER A 236 5.31 -3.39 -2.21
C SER A 236 5.42 -1.86 -2.19
N LEU A 237 4.91 -1.24 -3.25
CA LEU A 237 4.74 0.21 -3.38
C LEU A 237 3.29 0.52 -3.77
N VAL A 238 2.70 1.56 -3.20
CA VAL A 238 1.40 2.08 -3.62
C VAL A 238 1.59 3.47 -4.19
N VAL A 239 1.25 3.66 -5.46
CA VAL A 239 1.27 4.99 -6.10
C VAL A 239 -0.16 5.46 -6.27
N THR A 240 -0.45 6.65 -5.76
CA THR A 240 -1.75 7.32 -5.89
C THR A 240 -1.59 8.48 -6.86
N ILE A 241 -2.48 8.55 -7.84
CA ILE A 241 -2.60 9.68 -8.75
C ILE A 241 -3.97 10.33 -8.57
N ILE A 242 -3.98 11.66 -8.54
CA ILE A 242 -5.18 12.47 -8.47
C ILE A 242 -5.22 13.32 -9.74
N ILE A 243 -6.18 13.07 -10.61
CA ILE A 243 -6.32 13.75 -11.90
C ILE A 243 -7.48 14.75 -11.82
N PRO A 244 -7.26 16.05 -12.06
CA PRO A 244 -8.34 17.03 -12.09
C PRO A 244 -9.13 16.96 -13.41
N LYS A 245 -10.31 17.59 -13.44
CA LYS A 245 -11.17 17.80 -14.63
C LYS A 245 -11.71 16.50 -15.23
N LEU A 246 -12.85 16.02 -14.73
CA LEU A 246 -13.41 14.73 -15.14
C LEU A 246 -13.84 14.65 -16.61
N GLU A 247 -14.13 15.78 -17.28
CA GLU A 247 -14.54 15.77 -18.70
C GLU A 247 -13.36 15.88 -19.67
N ASP A 248 -12.16 16.14 -19.17
CA ASP A 248 -10.92 16.26 -19.94
C ASP A 248 -9.74 15.88 -19.06
N LEU A 249 -9.65 14.58 -18.72
CA LEU A 249 -8.61 14.11 -17.81
C LEU A 249 -7.23 14.35 -18.45
N GLN A 250 -6.42 15.19 -17.80
CA GLN A 250 -5.07 15.55 -18.26
C GLN A 250 -4.03 15.02 -17.28
N LEU A 251 -3.28 13.98 -17.67
CA LEU A 251 -2.26 13.37 -16.81
C LEU A 251 -1.16 14.36 -16.40
N GLN A 252 -0.85 15.36 -17.24
CA GLN A 252 0.12 16.40 -16.93
C GLN A 252 -0.28 17.33 -15.77
N ASP A 253 -1.58 17.44 -15.51
CA ASP A 253 -2.13 18.28 -14.43
C ASP A 253 -2.32 17.48 -13.12
N SER A 254 -1.87 16.22 -13.08
CA SER A 254 -2.12 15.32 -11.96
C SER A 254 -1.17 15.52 -10.78
N GLU A 255 -1.67 15.22 -9.59
CA GLU A 255 -0.87 15.12 -8.36
C GLU A 255 -0.55 13.64 -8.10
N VAL A 256 0.73 13.29 -7.95
CA VAL A 256 1.16 11.91 -7.71
C VAL A 256 1.87 11.78 -6.37
N PHE A 257 1.44 10.78 -5.59
CA PHE A 257 2.01 10.42 -4.29
C PHE A 257 2.44 8.97 -4.30
N LEU A 258 3.54 8.68 -3.62
CA LEU A 258 4.03 7.31 -3.45
C LEU A 258 4.09 6.98 -1.96
N TYR A 259 3.53 5.83 -1.61
CA TYR A 259 3.57 5.25 -0.29
C TYR A 259 4.31 3.92 -0.37
N SER A 260 5.36 3.78 0.44
CA SER A 260 6.04 2.49 0.60
C SER A 260 5.54 1.83 1.88
N ASN A 261 4.99 0.63 1.75
CA ASN A 261 4.74 -0.25 2.90
C ASN A 261 6.01 -0.97 3.35
N ASP A 262 7.06 -0.93 2.52
CA ASP A 262 8.38 -1.47 2.80
C ASP A 262 9.26 -0.37 3.39
N PHE A 263 9.46 -0.40 4.71
CA PHE A 263 10.31 0.55 5.41
C PHE A 263 11.81 0.26 5.26
N THR A 264 12.17 -0.88 4.67
CA THR A 264 13.55 -1.35 4.56
C THR A 264 13.79 -1.95 3.17
N PRO A 265 13.68 -1.15 2.09
CA PRO A 265 13.94 -1.66 0.75
C PRO A 265 15.37 -2.20 0.67
N VAL A 266 15.54 -3.30 -0.06
CA VAL A 266 16.87 -3.88 -0.28
C VAL A 266 17.53 -3.09 -1.40
N PHE A 267 18.64 -2.43 -1.08
CA PHE A 267 19.46 -1.75 -2.07
C PHE A 267 20.82 -2.44 -2.21
N VAL A 268 21.34 -2.47 -3.42
CA VAL A 268 22.68 -2.98 -3.74
C VAL A 268 23.41 -1.90 -4.50
N VAL A 269 24.55 -1.48 -3.97
CA VAL A 269 25.42 -0.47 -4.57
C VAL A 269 26.77 -1.11 -4.86
N GLY A 270 27.33 -0.82 -6.03
CA GLY A 270 28.65 -1.32 -6.39
C GLY A 270 29.79 -0.71 -5.54
N PRO A 271 30.89 -1.45 -5.33
CA PRO A 271 31.96 -1.07 -4.41
C PRO A 271 32.73 0.19 -4.82
N ARG A 272 32.66 0.62 -6.08
CA ARG A 272 33.34 1.83 -6.57
C ARG A 272 32.53 3.10 -6.34
N ALA A 273 31.24 3.00 -5.96
CA ALA A 273 30.39 4.17 -5.73
C ALA A 273 30.93 5.09 -4.61
N PHE A 274 31.56 4.52 -3.58
CA PHE A 274 32.10 5.27 -2.43
C PHE A 274 33.62 5.09 -2.27
N SER A 275 34.33 4.93 -3.39
CA SER A 275 35.78 4.75 -3.44
C SER A 275 36.44 5.86 -4.27
N SER A 276 37.50 6.47 -3.73
CA SER A 276 38.37 7.42 -4.42
C SER A 276 39.83 7.11 -4.11
N PRO A 277 40.74 7.23 -5.10
CA PRO A 277 42.18 7.11 -4.86
C PRO A 277 42.75 8.30 -4.06
N ASP A 278 42.05 9.44 -4.00
CA ASP A 278 42.44 10.59 -3.19
C ASP A 278 41.98 10.39 -1.73
N PRO A 279 42.90 10.38 -0.73
CA PRO A 279 42.54 10.18 0.67
C PRO A 279 41.55 11.21 1.25
N GLN A 280 41.62 12.47 0.80
CA GLN A 280 40.68 13.52 1.25
C GLN A 280 39.28 13.29 0.69
N GLU A 281 39.19 12.87 -0.57
CA GLU A 281 37.92 12.51 -1.19
C GLU A 281 37.35 11.24 -0.55
N GLN A 282 38.17 10.21 -0.34
CA GLN A 282 37.76 8.98 0.32
C GLN A 282 37.13 9.25 1.69
N GLN A 283 37.71 10.16 2.47
CA GLN A 283 37.14 10.54 3.76
C GLN A 283 35.75 11.18 3.62
N THR A 284 35.55 12.01 2.58
CA THR A 284 34.24 12.62 2.28
C THR A 284 33.23 11.56 1.86
N LEU A 285 33.61 10.65 0.96
CA LEU A 285 32.75 9.57 0.48
C LEU A 285 32.29 8.64 1.61
N LEU A 286 33.19 8.29 2.54
CA LEU A 286 32.85 7.47 3.71
C LEU A 286 31.88 8.19 4.65
N GLN A 287 32.07 9.50 4.88
CA GLN A 287 31.15 10.29 5.70
C GLN A 287 29.75 10.36 5.06
N THR A 288 29.68 10.60 3.74
CA THR A 288 28.41 10.56 3.02
C THR A 288 27.77 9.18 3.08
N PHE A 289 28.54 8.10 2.88
CA PHE A 289 28.03 6.74 2.94
C PHE A 289 27.40 6.42 4.30
N VAL A 290 28.12 6.70 5.39
CA VAL A 290 27.61 6.50 6.76
C VAL A 290 26.35 7.33 7.00
N ALA A 291 26.32 8.58 6.55
CA ALA A 291 25.15 9.44 6.68
C ALA A 291 23.95 8.94 5.85
N PHE A 292 24.20 8.41 4.64
CA PHE A 292 23.20 7.83 3.75
C PHE A 292 22.57 6.60 4.38
N ILE A 293 23.38 5.60 4.78
CA ILE A 293 22.88 4.35 5.36
C ILE A 293 22.11 4.55 6.67
N ALA A 294 22.39 5.63 7.42
CA ALA A 294 21.71 5.92 8.68
C ALA A 294 20.23 6.31 8.51
N GLN A 295 19.83 6.82 7.33
CA GLN A 295 18.44 7.23 7.05
C GLN A 295 18.02 6.87 5.62
N THR A 296 18.49 5.72 5.12
CA THR A 296 18.24 5.28 3.73
C THR A 296 16.75 5.28 3.40
N ALA A 297 15.90 4.89 4.36
CA ALA A 297 14.45 4.83 4.15
C ALA A 297 13.85 6.20 3.79
N ASP A 298 14.31 7.28 4.40
CA ASP A 298 13.80 8.62 4.13
C ASP A 298 14.41 9.22 2.85
N ASP A 299 15.71 8.99 2.63
CA ASP A 299 16.39 9.39 1.39
C ASP A 299 15.76 8.75 0.16
N ILE A 300 15.40 7.47 0.28
CA ILE A 300 14.78 6.72 -0.79
C ILE A 300 13.35 7.22 -1.04
N LYS A 301 12.55 7.50 0.00
CA LYS A 301 11.21 8.10 -0.18
C LYS A 301 11.28 9.41 -0.94
N GLU A 302 12.25 10.27 -0.60
CA GLU A 302 12.46 11.55 -1.29
C GLU A 302 12.86 11.34 -2.76
N GLY A 303 13.82 10.44 -3.00
CA GLY A 303 14.24 10.11 -4.36
C GLY A 303 13.11 9.54 -5.23
N PHE A 304 12.20 8.75 -4.64
CA PHE A 304 11.12 8.13 -5.39
C PHE A 304 9.97 9.04 -5.77
N ALA A 305 9.86 10.20 -5.13
CA ALA A 305 8.83 11.18 -5.49
C ALA A 305 8.90 11.57 -6.98
N THR A 306 10.11 11.61 -7.56
CA THR A 306 10.30 11.93 -8.98
C THR A 306 9.92 10.78 -9.91
N ASP A 307 10.14 9.52 -9.50
CA ASP A 307 9.86 8.35 -10.33
C ASP A 307 8.41 7.86 -10.21
N ALA A 308 7.68 8.24 -9.15
CA ALA A 308 6.28 7.89 -8.98
C ALA A 308 5.41 8.27 -10.20
N HIS A 309 5.67 9.44 -10.79
CA HIS A 309 4.99 9.90 -12.01
C HIS A 309 5.25 8.96 -13.19
N PHE A 310 6.51 8.54 -13.39
CA PHE A 310 6.87 7.60 -14.45
C PHE A 310 6.17 6.25 -14.26
N LEU A 311 6.13 5.73 -13.02
CA LEU A 311 5.51 4.45 -12.70
C LEU A 311 4.01 4.45 -13.00
N ILE A 312 3.28 5.44 -12.48
CA ILE A 312 1.83 5.48 -12.65
C ILE A 312 1.43 5.84 -14.08
N ALA A 313 2.16 6.75 -14.75
CA ALA A 313 1.91 7.06 -16.15
C ALA A 313 2.16 5.84 -17.06
N SER A 314 3.21 5.06 -16.78
CA SER A 314 3.48 3.81 -17.50
C SER A 314 2.37 2.78 -17.25
N PHE A 315 1.94 2.61 -16.00
CA PHE A 315 0.83 1.71 -15.68
C PHE A 315 -0.44 2.10 -16.44
N ILE A 316 -0.83 3.38 -16.39
CA ILE A 316 -2.00 3.90 -17.10
C ILE A 316 -1.84 3.69 -18.60
N LYS A 317 -0.72 4.09 -19.20
CA LYS A 317 -0.47 3.98 -20.63
C LYS A 317 -0.64 2.56 -21.14
N TYR A 318 -0.04 1.59 -20.46
CA TYR A 318 -0.03 0.20 -20.94
C TYR A 318 -1.27 -0.59 -20.54
N ASN A 319 -1.89 -0.30 -19.38
CA ASN A 319 -2.94 -1.15 -18.81
C ASN A 319 -4.33 -0.51 -18.79
N ILE A 320 -4.46 0.81 -18.98
CA ILE A 320 -5.73 1.53 -18.91
C ILE A 320 -5.97 2.29 -20.22
N CYS A 321 -5.16 3.29 -20.52
CA CYS A 321 -5.37 4.14 -21.67
C CYS A 321 -4.10 4.86 -22.12
N ASP A 322 -3.83 4.86 -23.43
CA ASP A 322 -2.73 5.60 -24.03
C ASP A 322 -3.18 6.99 -24.49
N PHE A 323 -2.64 8.01 -23.82
CA PHE A 323 -2.86 9.42 -24.10
C PHE A 323 -2.00 9.95 -25.27
N GLY A 324 -1.19 9.09 -25.90
CA GLY A 324 -0.21 9.51 -26.92
C GLY A 324 0.99 10.27 -26.33
N LEU A 325 1.13 10.28 -25.00
CA LEU A 325 2.22 10.93 -24.31
C LEU A 325 3.53 10.13 -24.47
N GLN A 326 4.60 10.84 -24.78
CA GLN A 326 5.95 10.31 -24.65
C GLN A 326 6.30 10.33 -23.16
N ILE A 327 6.38 9.13 -22.57
CA ILE A 327 6.87 8.97 -21.20
C ILE A 327 8.40 9.11 -21.30
N LEU A 328 8.93 10.25 -20.82
CA LEU A 328 10.35 10.58 -20.87
C LEU A 328 11.15 9.93 -19.73
#